data_AF-A0A945Z4K5-F1
#
_entry.id   AF-A0A945Z4K5-F1
#
_cell.length_a   1.000
_cell.length_b   1.000
_cell.length_c   1.000
_cell.angle_alpha   90.00
_cell.angle_beta   90.00
_cell.angle_gamma   90.00
#
_symmetry.space_group_name_H-M   'P 1'
#
loop_
_entity.id
_entity.type
_entity.pdbx_description
1 polymer ?
#
loop_
_entity_poly.entity_id
_entity_poly.type
_entity_poly.pdbx_seq_one_letter_code
_entity_poly.pdbx_strand_id
1 'polypeptide(L)'
;MKVTLISPPSPFLIDQKAFPPLGLLYVAGFLEHNGIDISVADLANKETELENVLEPYMNADIYGITSTSPQYPQALKILKVLRRRNTKARVVIGGAYPSSLPDKCIQDGFDFVVAGEGEEAMLRLITNIEGEHAPGIVNATYIQEMDSIPFPGRHLIDINSFAYNIDDGRGTTLIT
;
A
#
# COMPACT_ATOMS: atom_id res chain seq x y z
N MET A 1 -2.30 10.61 13.91
CA MET A 1 -2.84 10.38 12.56
C MET A 1 -2.67 8.91 12.26
N LYS A 2 -3.74 8.23 11.90
CA LYS A 2 -3.74 6.79 11.62
C LYS A 2 -3.68 6.54 10.13
N VAL A 3 -2.77 5.67 9.70
CA VAL A 3 -2.56 5.31 8.30
C VAL A 3 -2.83 3.81 8.12
N THR A 4 -3.58 3.46 7.07
CA THR A 4 -3.73 2.07 6.63
C THR A 4 -3.12 1.92 5.25
N LEU A 5 -2.14 1.03 5.13
CA LEU A 5 -1.59 0.62 3.84
C LEU A 5 -2.31 -0.64 3.35
N ILE A 6 -2.71 -0.66 2.08
CA ILE A 6 -3.57 -1.71 1.52
C ILE A 6 -2.84 -2.37 0.35
N SER A 7 -2.67 -3.69 0.45
CA SER A 7 -2.28 -4.55 -0.68
C SER A 7 -3.56 -5.14 -1.30
N PRO A 8 -3.95 -4.75 -2.53
CA PRO A 8 -5.17 -5.27 -3.14
C PRO A 8 -5.09 -6.78 -3.45
N PRO A 9 -6.23 -7.45 -3.64
CA PRO A 9 -6.24 -8.79 -4.21
C PRO A 9 -5.61 -8.80 -5.60
N SER A 10 -5.01 -9.92 -5.98
CA SER A 10 -4.34 -10.14 -7.28
C SER A 10 -4.91 -11.38 -7.99
N PRO A 11 -6.19 -11.37 -8.42
CA PRO A 11 -6.88 -12.55 -8.96
C PRO A 11 -6.31 -13.09 -10.28
N PHE A 12 -5.36 -12.38 -10.87
CA PHE A 12 -4.63 -12.79 -12.07
C PHE A 12 -3.41 -13.69 -11.73
N LEU A 13 -3.03 -13.81 -10.46
CA LEU A 13 -2.00 -14.74 -10.02
C LEU A 13 -2.59 -16.12 -9.75
N ILE A 14 -1.80 -17.16 -10.00
CA ILE A 14 -2.13 -18.55 -9.63
C ILE A 14 -2.18 -18.68 -8.10
N ASP A 15 -1.24 -18.04 -7.40
CA ASP A 15 -1.18 -17.97 -5.96
C ASP A 15 -0.83 -16.55 -5.52
N GLN A 16 -1.75 -15.88 -4.83
CA GLN A 16 -1.57 -14.52 -4.32
C GLN A 16 -0.72 -14.45 -3.05
N LYS A 17 -0.47 -15.61 -2.43
CA LYS A 17 0.31 -15.76 -1.20
C LYS A 17 1.71 -16.34 -1.46
N ALA A 18 2.10 -16.50 -2.72
CA ALA A 18 3.45 -16.92 -3.07
C ALA A 18 4.51 -15.94 -2.53
N PHE A 19 4.25 -14.63 -2.64
CA PHE A 19 5.19 -13.59 -2.24
C PHE A 19 4.51 -12.49 -1.42
N PRO A 20 5.10 -12.06 -0.29
CA PRO A 20 4.59 -10.92 0.46
C PRO A 20 4.75 -9.61 -0.33
N PRO A 21 3.90 -8.59 -0.09
CA PRO A 21 3.99 -7.30 -0.76
C PRO A 21 5.15 -6.45 -0.21
N LEU A 22 6.39 -6.89 -0.42
CA LEU A 22 7.59 -6.35 0.25
C LEU A 22 7.77 -4.84 0.07
N GLY A 23 7.54 -4.29 -1.12
CA GLY A 23 7.64 -2.85 -1.33
C GLY A 23 6.66 -2.05 -0.44
N LEU A 24 5.44 -2.54 -0.25
CA LEU A 24 4.49 -1.93 0.68
C LEU A 24 4.96 -2.07 2.14
N LEU A 25 5.56 -3.20 2.49
CA LEU A 25 6.06 -3.46 3.84
C LEU A 25 7.31 -2.63 4.18
N TYR A 26 8.16 -2.29 3.21
CA TYR A 26 9.25 -1.33 3.41
C TYR A 26 8.72 0.06 3.73
N VAL A 27 7.75 0.55 2.95
CA VAL A 27 7.05 1.79 3.28
C VAL A 27 6.40 1.72 4.67
N ALA A 28 5.75 0.61 5.00
CA ALA A 28 5.14 0.41 6.31
C ALA A 28 6.17 0.48 7.45
N GLY A 29 7.29 -0.24 7.33
CA GLY A 29 8.36 -0.25 8.33
C GLY A 29 9.05 1.12 8.46
N PHE A 30 9.25 1.83 7.34
CA PHE A 30 9.80 3.18 7.33
C PHE A 30 8.88 4.19 8.05
N LEU A 31 7.58 4.14 7.77
CA LEU A 31 6.60 5.00 8.43
C LEU A 31 6.49 4.69 9.93
N GLU A 32 6.46 3.40 10.29
CA GLU A 32 6.43 2.96 11.70
C GLU A 32 7.68 3.43 12.46
N HIS A 33 8.86 3.28 11.86
CA HIS A 33 10.13 3.77 12.44
C HIS A 33 10.11 5.28 12.70
N ASN A 34 9.38 6.04 11.89
CA ASN A 34 9.18 7.48 12.05
C ASN A 34 7.97 7.85 12.95
N GLY A 35 7.42 6.89 13.70
CA GLY A 35 6.39 7.12 14.71
C GLY A 35 4.97 7.30 14.17
N ILE A 36 4.70 6.89 12.93
CA ILE A 36 3.34 6.90 12.36
C ILE A 36 2.56 5.69 12.86
N ASP A 37 1.32 5.91 13.35
CA ASP A 37 0.38 4.85 13.68
C ASP A 37 -0.11 4.17 12.39
N ILE A 38 0.42 2.97 12.13
CA ILE A 38 0.28 2.26 10.86
C ILE A 38 -0.44 0.93 11.05
N SER A 39 -1.25 0.56 10.06
CA SER A 39 -1.76 -0.80 9.89
C SER A 39 -1.64 -1.24 8.44
N VAL A 40 -1.53 -2.54 8.20
CA VAL A 40 -1.42 -3.10 6.84
C VAL A 40 -2.59 -4.05 6.60
N ALA A 41 -3.43 -3.71 5.62
CA ALA A 41 -4.51 -4.55 5.13
C ALA A 41 -4.04 -5.37 3.92
N ASP A 42 -3.70 -6.63 4.17
CA ASP A 42 -3.47 -7.60 3.10
C ASP A 42 -4.78 -8.25 2.65
N LEU A 43 -5.14 -7.99 1.39
CA LEU A 43 -6.39 -8.42 0.78
C LEU A 43 -6.23 -9.56 -0.21
N ALA A 44 -5.09 -10.25 -0.24
CA ALA A 44 -4.91 -11.45 -1.03
C ALA A 44 -6.06 -12.47 -0.80
N ASN A 45 -6.65 -12.96 -1.90
CA ASN A 45 -7.78 -13.90 -1.93
C ASN A 45 -9.11 -13.39 -1.33
N LYS A 46 -9.33 -12.07 -1.25
CA LYS A 46 -10.52 -11.45 -0.62
C LYS A 46 -11.37 -10.59 -1.58
N GLU A 47 -11.36 -10.90 -2.88
CA GLU A 47 -12.00 -10.11 -3.94
C GLU A 47 -13.49 -9.88 -3.76
N THR A 48 -14.20 -10.89 -3.25
CA THR A 48 -15.67 -10.90 -3.15
C THR A 48 -16.20 -10.28 -1.87
N GLU A 49 -15.33 -9.97 -0.90
CA GLU A 49 -15.72 -9.55 0.45
C GLU A 49 -15.05 -8.24 0.87
N LEU A 50 -14.61 -7.43 -0.10
CA LEU A 50 -13.86 -6.17 0.11
C LEU A 50 -14.46 -5.28 1.21
N GLU A 51 -15.79 -5.14 1.27
CA GLU A 51 -16.45 -4.31 2.29
C GLU A 51 -16.24 -4.83 3.72
N ASN A 52 -16.41 -6.15 3.92
CA ASN A 52 -16.27 -6.79 5.23
C ASN A 52 -14.81 -6.81 5.67
N VAL A 53 -13.89 -7.11 4.75
CA VAL A 53 -12.46 -7.25 5.07
C VAL A 53 -11.79 -5.90 5.32
N LEU A 54 -12.37 -4.80 4.80
CA LEU A 54 -11.93 -3.44 5.07
C LEU A 54 -12.51 -2.85 6.35
N GLU A 55 -13.59 -3.41 6.91
CA GLU A 55 -14.24 -2.94 8.14
C GLU A 55 -13.26 -2.60 9.27
N PRO A 56 -12.28 -3.47 9.63
CA PRO A 56 -11.38 -3.21 10.75
C PRO A 56 -10.48 -1.99 10.56
N TYR A 57 -10.35 -1.52 9.31
CA TYR A 57 -9.44 -0.44 8.92
C TYR A 57 -10.15 0.89 8.67
N MET A 58 -11.49 0.95 8.80
CA MET A 58 -12.29 2.10 8.37
C MET A 58 -12.08 3.39 9.18
N ASN A 59 -11.31 3.32 10.28
CA ASN A 59 -10.99 4.45 11.15
C ASN A 59 -9.65 5.13 10.83
N ALA A 60 -9.02 4.85 9.68
CA ALA A 60 -7.81 5.57 9.28
C ALA A 60 -8.11 6.95 8.70
N ASP A 61 -7.18 7.87 8.91
CA ASP A 61 -7.17 9.22 8.34
C ASP A 61 -6.64 9.21 6.90
N ILE A 62 -5.72 8.29 6.61
CA ILE A 62 -5.10 8.10 5.30
C ILE A 62 -5.10 6.61 4.93
N TYR A 63 -5.52 6.33 3.70
CA TYR A 63 -5.38 5.02 3.08
C TYR A 63 -4.35 5.08 1.96
N GLY A 64 -3.27 4.30 2.06
CA GLY A 64 -2.29 4.15 0.98
C GLY A 64 -2.49 2.82 0.25
N ILE A 65 -2.77 2.84 -1.05
CA ILE A 65 -3.00 1.63 -1.85
C ILE A 65 -1.80 1.41 -2.77
N THR A 66 -1.18 0.23 -2.75
CA THR A 66 -0.19 -0.15 -3.77
C THR A 66 -0.87 -0.76 -4.99
N SER A 67 -0.33 -0.54 -6.19
CA SER A 67 -0.84 -1.18 -7.40
C SER A 67 0.21 -1.39 -8.48
N THR A 68 0.19 -2.59 -9.04
CA THR A 68 0.73 -2.89 -10.37
C THR A 68 -0.35 -2.73 -11.44
N SER A 69 0.01 -2.76 -12.73
CA SER A 69 -0.95 -2.59 -13.84
C SER A 69 -2.12 -3.58 -13.81
N PRO A 70 -1.92 -4.91 -13.66
CA PRO A 70 -3.04 -5.85 -13.61
C PRO A 70 -3.87 -5.76 -12.32
N GLN A 71 -3.33 -5.13 -11.27
CA GLN A 71 -3.97 -4.97 -9.97
C GLN A 71 -4.81 -3.69 -9.87
N TYR A 72 -4.59 -2.73 -10.77
CA TYR A 72 -5.27 -1.42 -10.75
C TYR A 72 -6.80 -1.49 -10.74
N PRO A 73 -7.47 -2.40 -11.47
CA PRO A 73 -8.92 -2.57 -11.36
C PRO A 73 -9.39 -2.89 -9.93
N GLN A 74 -8.60 -3.62 -9.13
CA GLN A 74 -8.92 -3.91 -7.73
C GLN A 74 -8.68 -2.68 -6.84
N ALA A 75 -7.61 -1.91 -7.09
CA ALA A 75 -7.37 -0.64 -6.41
C ALA A 75 -8.56 0.34 -6.58
N LEU A 76 -9.16 0.40 -7.78
CA LEU A 76 -10.36 1.21 -8.04
C LEU A 76 -11.59 0.72 -7.27
N LYS A 77 -11.76 -0.61 -7.10
CA LYS A 77 -12.85 -1.15 -6.27
C LYS A 77 -12.66 -0.77 -4.80
N ILE A 78 -11.44 -0.87 -4.29
CA ILE A 78 -11.09 -0.46 -2.93
C ILE A 78 -11.37 1.04 -2.75
N LEU A 79 -10.91 1.90 -3.67
CA LEU A 79 -11.19 3.33 -3.66
C LEU A 79 -12.70 3.60 -3.54
N LYS A 80 -13.54 2.92 -4.33
CA LYS A 80 -15.00 3.06 -4.24
C LYS A 80 -15.59 2.63 -2.89
N VAL A 81 -15.04 1.60 -2.26
CA VAL A 81 -15.46 1.20 -0.90
C VAL A 81 -15.07 2.28 0.10
N LEU A 82 -13.81 2.73 0.09
CA LEU A 82 -13.31 3.75 1.01
C LEU A 82 -14.12 5.05 0.91
N ARG A 83 -14.36 5.54 -0.32
CA ARG A 83 -15.15 6.76 -0.54
C ARG A 83 -16.60 6.68 -0.06
N ARG A 84 -17.21 5.50 -0.09
CA ARG A 84 -18.58 5.30 0.43
C ARG A 84 -18.63 5.31 1.96
N ARG A 85 -17.57 4.84 2.62
CA ARG A 85 -17.59 4.56 4.06
C ARG A 85 -16.83 5.57 4.92
N ASN A 86 -15.82 6.23 4.35
CA ASN A 86 -15.06 7.28 5.01
C ASN A 86 -14.70 8.37 4.00
N THR A 87 -15.62 9.34 3.85
CA THR A 87 -15.48 10.46 2.90
C THR A 87 -14.44 11.49 3.30
N LYS A 88 -13.98 11.47 4.56
CA LYS A 88 -13.01 12.45 5.09
C LYS A 88 -11.57 12.02 4.90
N ALA A 89 -11.33 10.71 4.84
CA ALA A 89 -9.99 10.18 4.71
C ALA A 89 -9.37 10.50 3.35
N ARG A 90 -8.06 10.73 3.36
CA ARG A 90 -7.27 10.84 2.13
C ARG A 90 -6.93 9.47 1.59
N VAL A 91 -7.06 9.28 0.28
CA VAL A 91 -6.72 8.03 -0.39
C VAL A 91 -5.57 8.29 -1.35
N VAL A 92 -4.42 7.74 -1.00
CA VAL A 92 -3.16 7.81 -1.73
C VAL A 92 -2.97 6.51 -2.51
N ILE A 93 -2.39 6.57 -3.71
CA ILE A 93 -1.99 5.38 -4.45
C ILE A 93 -0.52 5.45 -4.87
N GLY A 94 0.18 4.32 -4.81
CA GLY A 94 1.58 4.20 -5.20
C GLY A 94 1.90 2.85 -5.86
N GLY A 95 3.15 2.65 -6.24
CA GLY A 95 3.63 1.45 -6.93
C GLY A 95 3.83 1.66 -8.44
N ALA A 96 4.09 0.57 -9.15
CA ALA A 96 4.56 0.61 -10.54
C ALA A 96 3.56 1.27 -11.50
N TYR A 97 2.25 1.00 -11.35
CA TYR A 97 1.25 1.60 -12.23
C TYR A 97 1.05 3.09 -11.94
N PRO A 98 0.82 3.54 -10.69
CA PRO A 98 0.69 4.96 -10.38
C PRO A 98 1.94 5.77 -10.73
N SER A 99 3.13 5.18 -10.58
CA SER A 99 4.39 5.83 -10.99
C SER A 99 4.48 6.04 -12.51
N SER A 100 3.86 5.15 -13.29
CA SER A 100 3.89 5.21 -14.76
C SER A 100 2.76 6.07 -15.34
N LEU A 101 1.61 6.11 -14.68
CA LEU A 101 0.40 6.81 -15.12
C LEU A 101 -0.24 7.62 -13.97
N PRO A 102 0.47 8.61 -13.40
CA PRO A 102 0.01 9.31 -12.20
C PRO A 102 -1.24 10.17 -12.48
N ASP A 103 -1.29 10.87 -13.61
CA ASP A 103 -2.43 11.72 -13.98
C ASP A 103 -3.72 10.91 -14.10
N LYS A 104 -3.64 9.68 -14.61
CA LYS A 104 -4.80 8.78 -14.72
C LYS A 104 -5.34 8.41 -13.34
N CYS A 105 -4.47 8.20 -12.36
CA CYS A 105 -4.86 7.90 -11.00
C CYS A 105 -5.59 9.09 -10.36
N ILE A 106 -5.08 10.32 -10.54
CA ILE A 106 -5.78 11.53 -10.06
C ILE A 106 -7.16 11.66 -10.72
N GLN A 107 -7.24 11.47 -12.05
CA GLN A 107 -8.52 11.50 -12.78
C GLN A 107 -9.53 10.46 -12.29
N ASP A 108 -9.06 9.30 -11.84
CA ASP A 108 -9.92 8.23 -11.32
C ASP A 108 -10.36 8.44 -9.86
N GLY A 109 -9.88 9.50 -9.20
CA GLY A 109 -10.38 9.95 -7.89
C GLY A 109 -9.50 9.64 -6.68
N PHE A 110 -8.24 9.26 -6.90
CA PHE A 110 -7.23 9.25 -5.83
C PHE A 110 -6.86 10.69 -5.45
N ASP A 111 -6.70 10.96 -4.14
CA ASP A 111 -6.30 12.30 -3.68
C ASP A 111 -4.83 12.55 -4.01
N PHE A 112 -3.97 11.56 -3.77
CA PHE A 112 -2.56 11.71 -4.03
C PHE A 112 -1.98 10.50 -4.74
N VAL A 113 -0.95 10.74 -5.53
CA VAL A 113 -0.12 9.70 -6.13
C VAL A 113 1.30 9.82 -5.59
N VAL A 114 1.84 8.74 -5.07
CA VAL A 114 3.28 8.63 -4.80
C VAL A 114 3.94 7.92 -5.98
N ALA A 115 4.78 8.64 -6.70
CA ALA A 115 5.47 8.14 -7.90
C ALA A 115 6.95 7.90 -7.61
N GLY A 116 7.43 6.67 -7.83
CA GLY A 116 8.77 6.22 -7.47
C GLY A 116 8.83 5.50 -6.11
N GLU A 117 9.91 5.72 -5.37
CA GLU A 117 10.16 5.17 -4.03
C GLU A 117 9.17 5.76 -3.00
N GLY A 118 8.58 4.90 -2.18
CA GLY A 118 7.40 5.25 -1.38
C GLY A 118 7.72 5.76 0.01
N GLU A 119 8.89 5.46 0.53
CA GLU A 119 9.29 5.58 1.93
C GLU A 119 9.28 7.04 2.39
N GLU A 120 10.24 7.84 1.92
CA GLU A 120 10.34 9.27 2.24
C GLU A 120 9.17 10.07 1.67
N ALA A 121 8.71 9.71 0.46
CA ALA A 121 7.65 10.42 -0.24
C ALA A 121 6.32 10.35 0.52
N MET A 122 5.95 9.16 1.01
CA MET A 122 4.74 8.97 1.80
C MET A 122 4.87 9.65 3.16
N LEU A 123 6.04 9.59 3.81
CA LEU A 123 6.27 10.31 5.08
C LEU A 123 6.08 11.81 4.88
N ARG A 124 6.72 12.39 3.87
CA ARG A 124 6.60 13.82 3.55
C ARG A 124 5.16 14.23 3.29
N LEU A 125 4.41 13.42 2.53
CA LEU A 125 3.00 13.66 2.29
C LEU A 125 2.20 13.66 3.60
N ILE A 126 2.35 12.61 4.43
CA ILE A 126 1.66 12.50 5.72
C ILE A 126 1.96 13.71 6.61
N THR A 127 3.22 14.13 6.69
CA THR A 127 3.63 15.26 7.56
C THR A 127 3.08 16.62 7.11
N ASN A 128 2.74 16.79 5.83
CA ASN A 128 2.27 18.06 5.27
C ASN A 128 0.78 18.06 4.89
N ILE A 129 0.07 16.96 5.14
CA ILE A 129 -1.25 16.72 4.54
C ILE A 129 -2.34 17.70 4.98
N GLU A 130 -2.19 18.33 6.16
CA GLU A 130 -3.12 19.37 6.62
C GLU A 130 -3.05 20.65 5.78
N GLY A 131 -1.88 20.95 5.19
CA GLY A 131 -1.71 22.07 4.26
C GLY A 131 -2.04 21.71 2.81
N GLU A 132 -2.14 20.42 2.47
CA GLU A 132 -2.42 19.94 1.12
C GLU A 132 -3.92 19.73 0.92
N HIS A 133 -4.60 20.76 0.41
CA HIS A 133 -6.05 20.71 0.16
C HIS A 133 -6.44 20.14 -1.20
N ALA A 134 -5.54 20.17 -2.19
CA ALA A 134 -5.82 19.74 -3.56
C ALA A 134 -5.19 18.37 -3.87
N PRO A 135 -5.78 17.58 -4.79
CA PRO A 135 -5.13 16.38 -5.28
C PRO A 135 -3.75 16.66 -5.90
N GLY A 136 -2.80 15.74 -5.73
CA GLY A 136 -1.41 15.99 -6.13
C GLY A 136 -0.57 14.76 -6.41
N ILE A 137 0.51 14.96 -7.18
CA ILE A 137 1.51 13.94 -7.47
C ILE A 137 2.76 14.25 -6.66
N VAL A 138 3.14 13.34 -5.77
CA VAL A 138 4.35 13.40 -4.96
C VAL A 138 5.41 12.53 -5.62
N ASN A 139 6.39 13.19 -6.23
CA ASN A 139 7.54 12.49 -6.81
C ASN A 139 8.53 12.11 -5.71
N ALA A 140 8.97 10.85 -5.74
CA ALA A 140 9.98 10.34 -4.85
C ALA A 140 11.33 11.02 -5.09
N THR A 141 12.07 11.19 -3.99
CA THR A 141 13.50 11.45 -4.02
C THR A 141 14.23 10.11 -3.98
N TYR A 142 15.30 9.98 -4.75
CA TYR A 142 16.10 8.75 -4.78
C TYR A 142 16.82 8.57 -3.45
N ILE A 143 16.62 7.42 -2.80
CA ILE A 143 17.30 7.03 -1.58
C ILE A 143 18.76 6.69 -1.92
N GLN A 144 19.68 7.53 -1.46
CA GLN A 144 21.12 7.35 -1.71
C GLN A 144 21.72 6.25 -0.83
N GLU A 145 21.32 6.21 0.44
CA GLU A 145 21.88 5.32 1.46
C GLU A 145 20.85 4.24 1.82
N MET A 146 20.90 3.11 1.12
CA MET A 146 19.90 2.04 1.27
C MET A 146 19.92 1.41 2.68
N ASP A 147 21.09 1.34 3.32
CA ASP A 147 21.26 0.83 4.69
C ASP A 147 20.62 1.74 5.76
N SER A 148 20.19 2.95 5.39
CA SER A 148 19.45 3.84 6.29
C SER A 148 17.97 3.49 6.44
N ILE A 149 17.44 2.64 5.56
CA ILE A 149 16.04 2.23 5.56
C ILE A 149 15.86 1.06 6.54
N PRO A 150 14.88 1.12 7.46
CA PRO A 150 14.61 0.02 8.37
C PRO A 150 14.08 -1.20 7.61
N PHE A 151 14.20 -2.37 8.24
CA PHE A 151 13.62 -3.60 7.73
C PHE A 151 12.11 -3.45 7.47
N PRO A 152 11.55 -4.21 6.50
CA PRO A 152 10.14 -4.10 6.18
C PRO A 152 9.29 -4.57 7.36
N GLY A 153 8.14 -3.92 7.58
CA GLY A 153 7.21 -4.16 8.68
C GLY A 153 6.47 -5.50 8.59
N ARG A 154 7.21 -6.62 8.60
CA ARG A 154 6.68 -7.99 8.46
C ARG A 154 5.74 -8.37 9.61
N HIS A 155 5.92 -7.78 10.79
CA HIS A 155 5.05 -7.99 11.96
C HIS A 155 3.67 -7.35 11.81
N LEU A 156 3.47 -6.48 10.81
CA LEU A 156 2.19 -5.82 10.55
C LEU A 156 1.19 -6.73 9.81
N ILE A 157 1.62 -7.91 9.36
CA ILE A 157 0.78 -8.91 8.68
C ILE A 157 1.09 -10.32 9.19
N ASP A 158 0.23 -11.28 8.87
CA ASP A 158 0.55 -12.69 9.02
C ASP A 158 1.55 -13.12 7.93
N ILE A 159 2.83 -12.87 8.17
CA ILE A 159 3.91 -13.20 7.24
C ILE A 159 4.01 -14.71 6.96
N ASN A 160 3.57 -15.54 7.91
CA ASN A 160 3.55 -17.00 7.75
C ASN A 160 2.40 -17.47 6.87
N SER A 161 1.46 -16.60 6.47
CA SER A 161 0.51 -16.93 5.41
C SER A 161 1.13 -16.91 4.01
N PHE A 162 2.35 -16.40 3.86
CA PHE A 162 3.07 -16.35 2.58
C PHE A 162 4.10 -17.47 2.48
N ALA A 163 4.01 -18.27 1.41
CA ALA A 163 4.94 -19.34 1.11
C ALA A 163 4.79 -19.79 -0.33
N TYR A 164 5.85 -20.39 -0.87
CA TYR A 164 5.80 -21.15 -2.10
C TYR A 164 6.49 -22.49 -1.89
N ASN A 165 6.12 -23.50 -2.68
CA ASN A 165 6.75 -24.82 -2.58
C ASN A 165 7.94 -24.92 -3.53
N ILE A 166 9.06 -25.42 -3.03
CA ILE A 166 10.21 -25.87 -3.83
C ILE A 166 10.36 -27.36 -3.55
N ASP A 167 10.09 -28.19 -4.55
CA ASP A 167 9.99 -29.65 -4.39
C ASP A 167 9.03 -30.01 -3.23
N ASP A 168 9.49 -30.79 -2.25
CA ASP A 168 8.74 -31.17 -1.03
C ASP A 168 8.91 -30.15 0.11
N GLY A 169 9.65 -29.06 -0.12
CA GLY A 169 10.01 -28.06 0.87
C GLY A 169 9.18 -26.78 0.79
N ARG A 170 8.91 -26.18 1.96
CA ARG A 170 8.27 -24.86 2.05
C ARG A 170 9.33 -23.76 1.96
N GLY A 171 9.27 -22.95 0.91
CA GLY A 171 10.09 -21.77 0.68
C GLY A 171 9.38 -20.46 1.08
N THR A 172 10.18 -19.44 1.36
CA THR A 172 9.71 -18.06 1.53
C THR A 172 10.76 -17.08 1.00
N THR A 173 10.34 -15.86 0.72
CA THR A 173 11.24 -14.81 0.22
C THR A 173 11.97 -14.12 1.37
N LEU A 174 13.30 -14.26 1.37
CA LEU A 174 14.20 -13.49 2.22
C LEU A 174 14.82 -12.35 1.39
N ILE A 175 14.37 -11.13 1.66
CA ILE A 175 15.07 -9.90 1.26
C ILE A 175 15.33 -9.15 2.56
N THR A 176 16.59 -9.14 2.97
CA THR A 176 17.10 -8.46 4.17
C THR A 176 17.68 -7.13 3.78
#